data_AF-L2FU10-F1
#
_entry.id   AF-L2FU10-F1
#
_cell.length_a   1.000
_cell.length_b   1.000
_cell.length_c   1.000
_cell.angle_alpha   90.00
_cell.angle_beta   90.00
_cell.angle_gamma   90.00
#
_symmetry.space_group_name_H-M   'P 1'
#
loop_
_entity.id
_entity.type
_entity.pdbx_description
1 polymer ?
#
loop_
_entity_poly.entity_id
_entity_poly.type
_entity_poly.pdbx_seq_one_letter_code
_entity_poly.pdbx_strand_id
1 'polypeptide(L)'
;MAHEPFWLLVVVTYLVKTAGTLAIPTFYKIKEKYPTPAALAEADPTTIMNMTHHLGLSVVRTAAIQRYARLWLERPPTAGVLHRVKNYDKRDSLFNAIMQHTEDEHEEEHTTPAATDDSWEMGHFTQGKYALDSWRIFCRDELLGRAQDWNGKGAAPNFQPEWMRVRPDDKELRACLRWMWMREGWEWDPVTGEKKVLREEMRNAVDERRVEYDEVGGLKIVDEPRSE
;
A
#
# COMPACT_ATOMS: atom_id res chain seq x y z
N MET A 1 -8.83 -9.54 2.10
CA MET A 1 -8.89 -8.06 2.02
C MET A 1 -8.36 -7.52 0.69
N ALA A 2 -7.30 -8.07 0.08
CA ALA A 2 -6.79 -7.61 -1.23
C ALA A 2 -7.88 -7.59 -2.33
N HIS A 3 -8.72 -8.61 -2.39
CA HIS A 3 -9.87 -8.72 -3.32
C HIS A 3 -11.07 -7.80 -2.99
N GLU A 4 -10.96 -6.98 -1.94
CA GLU A 4 -12.02 -6.06 -1.53
C GLU A 4 -11.43 -4.64 -1.36
N PRO A 5 -11.13 -3.94 -2.46
CA PRO A 5 -10.30 -2.73 -2.42
C PRO A 5 -10.92 -1.58 -1.61
N PHE A 6 -12.24 -1.47 -1.58
CA PHE A 6 -12.94 -0.54 -0.68
C PHE A 6 -12.59 -0.80 0.80
N TRP A 7 -12.66 -2.07 1.21
CA TRP A 7 -12.43 -2.46 2.60
C TRP A 7 -10.95 -2.33 2.98
N LEU A 8 -10.03 -2.48 2.02
CA LEU A 8 -8.63 -2.10 2.21
C LEU A 8 -8.51 -0.62 2.63
N LEU A 9 -9.25 0.30 1.99
CA LEU A 9 -9.19 1.73 2.34
C LEU A 9 -9.70 2.03 3.74
N VAL A 10 -10.75 1.33 4.16
CA VAL A 10 -11.30 1.46 5.50
C VAL A 10 -10.28 0.97 6.55
N VAL A 11 -9.69 -0.21 6.35
CA VAL A 11 -8.73 -0.74 7.35
C VAL A 11 -7.44 0.08 7.41
N VAL A 12 -6.89 0.55 6.28
CA VAL A 12 -5.68 1.40 6.31
C VAL A 12 -5.95 2.71 7.03
N THR A 13 -7.18 3.24 6.96
CA THR A 13 -7.56 4.45 7.71
C THR A 13 -7.50 4.24 9.22
N TYR A 14 -7.84 3.03 9.70
CA TYR A 14 -7.74 2.68 11.11
C TYR A 14 -6.30 2.36 11.54
N LEU A 15 -5.45 1.86 10.64
CA LEU A 15 -4.05 1.55 10.92
C LEU A 15 -3.16 2.80 11.02
N VAL A 16 -3.56 3.93 10.44
CA VAL A 16 -2.81 5.20 10.57
C VAL A 16 -2.73 5.62 12.04
N LYS A 17 -1.53 5.53 12.63
CA LYS A 17 -1.24 5.87 14.04
C LYS A 17 -1.98 5.01 15.08
N THR A 18 -2.39 3.80 14.74
CA THR A 18 -2.98 2.85 15.70
C THR A 18 -2.48 1.44 15.47
N ALA A 19 -2.18 0.74 16.55
CA ALA A 19 -1.72 -0.64 16.49
C ALA A 19 -2.76 -1.56 15.83
N GLY A 20 -2.29 -2.46 14.96
CA GLY A 20 -3.15 -3.45 14.28
C GLY A 20 -3.96 -4.32 15.24
N THR A 21 -3.41 -4.62 16.42
CA THR A 21 -4.08 -5.39 17.47
C THR A 21 -5.39 -4.75 17.96
N LEU A 22 -5.55 -3.43 17.83
CA LEU A 22 -6.79 -2.71 18.15
C LEU A 22 -7.60 -2.37 16.90
N ALA A 23 -6.92 -1.94 15.84
CA ALA A 23 -7.54 -1.48 14.60
C ALA A 23 -8.26 -2.61 13.85
N ILE A 24 -7.63 -3.80 13.72
CA ILE A 24 -8.14 -4.92 12.93
C ILE A 24 -9.45 -5.49 13.53
N PRO A 25 -9.54 -5.79 14.85
CA PRO A 25 -10.80 -6.25 15.44
C PRO A 25 -11.93 -5.22 15.28
N THR A 26 -11.62 -3.94 15.43
CA THR A 26 -12.61 -2.86 15.27
C THR A 26 -13.07 -2.71 13.83
N PHE A 27 -12.16 -2.85 12.87
CA PHE A 27 -12.49 -2.91 11.45
C PHE A 27 -13.51 -4.02 11.15
N TYR A 28 -13.29 -5.24 11.65
CA TYR A 28 -14.23 -6.35 11.42
C TYR A 28 -15.60 -6.08 12.06
N LYS A 29 -15.67 -5.51 13.26
CA LYS A 29 -16.95 -5.10 13.88
C LYS A 29 -17.70 -4.05 13.05
N ILE A 30 -16.98 -3.09 12.47
CA ILE A 30 -17.56 -2.08 11.58
C ILE A 30 -18.06 -2.72 10.28
N LYS A 31 -17.25 -3.58 9.66
CA LYS A 31 -17.61 -4.29 8.42
C LYS A 31 -18.80 -5.23 8.62
N GLU A 32 -18.87 -5.92 9.76
CA GLU A 32 -20.00 -6.78 10.11
C GLU A 32 -21.30 -5.98 10.25
N LYS A 33 -21.23 -4.83 10.94
CA LYS A 33 -22.40 -3.96 11.14
C LYS A 33 -22.83 -3.22 9.87
N TYR A 34 -21.88 -2.85 9.02
CA TYR A 34 -22.09 -2.09 7.78
C TYR A 34 -21.41 -2.82 6.62
N PRO A 35 -22.00 -3.90 6.07
CA PRO A 35 -21.31 -4.82 5.15
C PRO A 35 -21.09 -4.29 3.73
N THR A 36 -21.67 -3.13 3.39
CA THR A 36 -21.54 -2.53 2.05
C THR A 36 -21.12 -1.06 2.15
N PRO A 37 -20.50 -0.49 1.09
CA PRO A 37 -20.24 0.94 1.02
C PRO A 37 -21.51 1.77 1.24
N ALA A 38 -22.66 1.36 0.68
CA ALA A 38 -23.94 2.02 0.90
C ALA A 38 -24.36 2.04 2.37
N ALA A 39 -24.26 0.90 3.07
CA ALA A 39 -24.57 0.83 4.49
C ALA A 39 -23.64 1.72 5.34
N LEU A 40 -22.35 1.78 4.99
CA LEU A 40 -21.39 2.63 5.70
C LEU A 40 -21.61 4.14 5.42
N ALA A 41 -22.01 4.49 4.19
CA ALA A 41 -22.30 5.87 3.79
C ALA A 41 -23.50 6.47 4.54
N GLU A 42 -24.55 5.67 4.77
CA GLU A 42 -25.79 6.05 5.45
C GLU A 42 -25.78 5.83 6.96
N ALA A 43 -24.73 5.20 7.49
CA ALA A 43 -24.60 4.94 8.92
C ALA A 43 -24.62 6.23 9.75
N ASP A 44 -25.26 6.19 10.92
CA ASP A 44 -25.17 7.26 11.91
C ASP A 44 -23.69 7.48 12.32
N PRO A 45 -23.12 8.68 12.09
CA PRO A 45 -21.74 8.98 12.45
C PRO A 45 -21.46 8.77 13.93
N THR A 46 -22.43 9.06 14.81
CA THR A 46 -22.28 8.93 16.27
C THR A 46 -22.01 7.48 16.66
N THR A 47 -22.73 6.55 16.03
CA THR A 47 -22.55 5.11 16.23
C THR A 47 -21.14 4.64 15.82
N ILE A 48 -20.64 5.07 14.66
CA ILE A 48 -19.28 4.74 14.21
C ILE A 48 -18.23 5.34 15.14
N MET A 49 -18.44 6.60 15.56
CA MET A 49 -17.53 7.28 16.49
C MET A 49 -17.44 6.55 17.83
N ASN A 50 -18.56 6.07 18.36
CA ASN A 50 -18.59 5.30 19.60
C ASN A 50 -17.84 3.97 19.46
N MET A 51 -18.02 3.26 18.34
CA MET A 51 -17.31 2.01 18.05
C MET A 51 -15.80 2.21 17.91
N THR A 52 -15.37 3.36 17.37
CA THR A 52 -13.96 3.66 17.07
C THR A 52 -13.28 4.55 18.11
N HIS A 53 -14.00 4.98 19.16
CA HIS A 53 -13.50 5.94 20.16
C HIS A 53 -12.15 5.52 20.77
N HIS A 54 -12.04 4.24 21.14
CA HIS A 54 -10.83 3.66 21.74
C HIS A 54 -9.61 3.62 20.83
N LEU A 55 -9.77 3.81 19.51
CA LEU A 55 -8.66 3.92 18.56
C LEU A 55 -8.08 5.33 18.50
N GLY A 56 -8.79 6.34 19.04
CA GLY A 56 -8.49 7.75 18.84
C GLY A 56 -8.90 8.27 17.45
N LEU A 57 -8.91 9.60 17.27
CA LEU A 57 -9.25 10.27 16.01
C LEU A 57 -10.63 9.87 15.43
N SER A 58 -11.58 9.45 16.27
CA SER A 58 -12.85 8.85 15.85
C SER A 58 -13.67 9.76 14.92
N VAL A 59 -13.72 11.06 15.20
CA VAL A 59 -14.39 12.07 14.35
C VAL A 59 -13.80 12.07 12.94
N VAL A 60 -12.47 12.22 12.84
CA VAL A 60 -11.76 12.32 11.56
C VAL A 60 -11.86 11.02 10.78
N ARG A 61 -11.69 9.87 11.46
CA ARG A 61 -11.78 8.54 10.85
C ARG A 61 -13.19 8.23 10.36
N THR A 62 -14.22 8.56 11.14
CA THR A 62 -15.63 8.39 10.75
C THR A 62 -15.93 9.22 9.50
N ALA A 63 -15.56 10.50 9.51
CA ALA A 63 -15.73 11.37 8.35
C ALA A 63 -14.99 10.83 7.11
N ALA A 64 -13.76 10.34 7.29
CA ALA A 64 -12.95 9.79 6.20
C ALA A 64 -13.59 8.54 5.57
N ILE A 65 -13.97 7.54 6.36
CA ILE A 65 -14.53 6.29 5.83
C ILE A 65 -15.92 6.51 5.20
N GLN A 66 -16.74 7.42 5.74
CA GLN A 66 -18.03 7.77 5.14
C GLN A 66 -17.85 8.56 3.84
N ARG A 67 -16.86 9.47 3.78
CA ARG A 67 -16.49 10.13 2.53
C ARG A 67 -16.05 9.12 1.48
N TYR A 68 -15.20 8.15 1.85
CA TYR A 68 -14.80 7.07 0.96
C TYR A 68 -15.98 6.24 0.50
N ALA A 69 -16.90 5.89 1.40
CA ALA A 69 -18.11 5.14 1.06
C ALA A 69 -18.95 5.86 -0.01
N ARG A 70 -19.25 7.15 0.20
CA ARG A 70 -20.01 7.95 -0.77
C ARG A 70 -19.28 8.08 -2.11
N LEU A 71 -17.99 8.41 -2.07
CA LEU A 71 -17.18 8.57 -3.28
C LEU A 71 -17.03 7.24 -4.04
N TRP A 72 -16.99 6.10 -3.34
CA TRP A 72 -16.93 4.77 -3.95
C TRP A 72 -18.20 4.43 -4.71
N LEU A 73 -19.36 4.86 -4.22
CA LEU A 73 -20.65 4.66 -4.89
C LEU A 73 -20.79 5.55 -6.13
N GLU A 74 -20.26 6.78 -6.08
CA GLU A 74 -20.38 7.76 -7.17
C GLU A 74 -19.30 7.55 -8.25
N ARG A 75 -18.04 7.38 -7.83
CA ARG A 75 -16.84 7.41 -8.68
C ARG A 75 -15.78 6.43 -8.17
N PRO A 76 -16.03 5.11 -8.28
CA PRO A 76 -15.06 4.11 -7.86
C PRO A 76 -13.76 4.21 -8.69
N PRO A 77 -12.62 3.74 -8.13
CA PRO A 77 -11.38 3.61 -8.88
C PRO A 77 -11.61 2.76 -10.13
N THR A 78 -11.16 3.26 -11.27
CA THR A 78 -11.41 2.64 -12.58
C THR A 78 -10.10 2.56 -13.35
N ALA A 79 -9.84 1.41 -13.99
CA ALA A 79 -8.64 1.22 -14.78
C ALA A 79 -8.48 2.31 -15.85
N GLY A 80 -7.29 2.92 -15.92
CA GLY A 80 -6.98 4.00 -16.86
C GLY A 80 -7.49 5.39 -16.47
N VAL A 81 -8.27 5.53 -15.38
CA VAL A 81 -8.70 6.84 -14.86
C VAL A 81 -7.78 7.25 -13.71
N LEU A 82 -6.93 8.25 -13.95
CA LEU A 82 -5.92 8.70 -13.00
C LEU A 82 -6.26 10.07 -12.40
N HIS A 83 -5.92 10.26 -11.13
CA HIS A 83 -6.13 11.49 -10.39
C HIS A 83 -4.83 11.97 -9.75
N ARG A 84 -4.54 13.25 -9.91
CA ARG A 84 -3.31 13.86 -9.39
C ARG A 84 -3.19 13.72 -7.87
N VAL A 85 -2.03 13.25 -7.43
CA VAL A 85 -1.55 13.18 -6.06
C VAL A 85 -0.34 14.08 -5.95
N LYS A 86 -0.38 15.05 -5.03
CA LYS A 86 0.71 16.00 -4.86
C LYS A 86 1.84 15.36 -4.05
N ASN A 87 3.09 15.50 -4.53
CA ASN A 87 4.31 15.11 -3.80
C ASN A 87 4.35 13.62 -3.44
N TYR A 88 3.86 12.75 -4.33
CA TYR A 88 3.79 11.32 -4.02
C TYR A 88 5.18 10.67 -3.98
N ASP A 89 5.96 10.79 -5.06
CA ASP A 89 7.36 10.33 -5.05
C ASP A 89 8.32 11.42 -5.57
N LYS A 90 8.98 12.11 -4.62
CA LYS A 90 10.02 13.09 -4.96
C LYS A 90 11.35 12.43 -5.37
N ARG A 91 11.52 11.11 -5.17
CA ARG A 91 12.77 10.41 -5.52
C ARG A 91 12.94 10.30 -7.04
N ASP A 92 11.85 10.26 -7.79
CA ASP A 92 11.88 10.28 -9.26
C ASP A 92 12.09 11.70 -9.82
N SER A 93 11.77 12.74 -9.05
CA SER A 93 12.00 14.13 -9.47
C SER A 93 13.49 14.46 -9.61
N LEU A 94 14.37 13.87 -8.80
CA LEU A 94 15.82 14.11 -8.89
C LEU A 94 16.45 13.37 -10.08
N PHE A 95 15.99 12.14 -10.36
CA PHE A 95 16.45 11.36 -11.52
C PHE A 95 16.05 12.02 -12.84
N ASN A 96 14.83 12.57 -12.91
CA ASN A 96 14.35 13.33 -14.06
C ASN A 96 15.07 14.68 -14.23
N ALA A 97 15.41 15.36 -13.13
CA ALA A 97 16.19 16.60 -13.18
C ALA A 97 17.64 16.37 -13.64
N ILE A 98 18.24 15.23 -13.29
CA ILE A 98 19.60 14.86 -13.73
C ILE A 98 19.61 14.48 -15.21
N MET A 99 18.59 13.77 -15.71
CA MET A 99 18.47 13.41 -17.13
C MET A 99 18.15 14.62 -18.03
N GLN A 100 17.42 15.63 -17.52
CA GLN A 100 17.17 16.89 -18.24
C GLN A 100 18.41 17.78 -18.40
N HIS A 101 19.50 17.52 -17.67
CA HIS A 101 20.75 18.28 -17.78
C HIS A 101 21.80 17.62 -18.69
N THR A 102 21.51 16.43 -19.23
CA THR A 102 22.45 15.68 -20.10
C THR A 102 22.05 15.66 -21.58
N GLU A 103 20.90 16.22 -21.94
CA GLU A 103 20.40 16.27 -23.32
C GLU A 103 20.20 17.74 -23.77
N ASP A 104 21.28 18.51 -23.77
CA ASP A 104 21.42 19.65 -24.67
C ASP A 104 22.34 19.20 -25.83
N GLU A 105 21.74 18.76 -26.93
CA GLU A 105 22.15 19.03 -28.33
C GLU A 105 21.43 18.05 -29.29
N HIS A 106 20.46 18.61 -30.03
CA HIS A 106 19.83 18.15 -31.29
C HIS A 106 18.39 17.58 -31.30
N GLU A 107 17.60 18.20 -32.18
CA GLU A 107 16.17 18.12 -32.49
C GLU A 107 15.68 16.74 -33.02
N GLU A 108 14.47 16.30 -32.64
CA GLU A 108 13.24 16.24 -33.49
C GLU A 108 12.16 15.31 -32.88
N GLU A 109 10.99 15.91 -32.59
CA GLU A 109 9.62 15.39 -32.69
C GLU A 109 9.28 13.89 -32.44
N HIS A 110 9.16 13.51 -31.16
CA HIS A 110 8.00 12.72 -30.67
C HIS A 110 7.94 12.79 -29.14
N THR A 111 7.31 13.82 -28.60
CA THR A 111 7.07 13.93 -27.15
C THR A 111 5.95 12.98 -26.74
N THR A 112 6.26 11.69 -26.59
CA THR A 112 5.57 10.88 -25.59
C THR A 112 5.84 11.54 -24.23
N PRO A 113 4.82 12.00 -23.48
CA PRO A 113 5.07 12.71 -22.24
C PRO A 113 5.74 11.75 -21.27
N ALA A 114 7.03 11.99 -21.04
CA ALA A 114 7.81 11.30 -20.02
C ALA A 114 7.11 11.50 -18.68
N ALA A 115 6.82 10.37 -18.03
CA ALA A 115 6.11 10.23 -16.78
C ALA A 115 6.70 11.10 -15.66
N THR A 116 6.20 12.34 -15.51
CA THR A 116 6.11 12.95 -14.19
C THR A 116 4.75 12.54 -13.59
N ASP A 117 4.64 11.23 -13.32
CA ASP A 117 3.41 10.46 -13.05
C ASP A 117 2.98 10.55 -11.57
N ASP A 118 2.66 11.77 -11.15
CA ASP A 118 2.05 12.06 -9.85
C ASP A 118 0.53 11.76 -9.90
N SER A 119 0.05 10.79 -10.69
CA SER A 119 -1.40 10.51 -10.83
C SER A 119 -1.72 9.03 -10.63
N TRP A 120 -2.73 8.77 -9.81
CA TRP A 120 -3.09 7.40 -9.39
C TRP A 120 -4.60 7.20 -9.45
N GLU A 121 -5.04 5.97 -9.65
CA GLU A 121 -6.47 5.59 -9.71
C GLU A 121 -7.22 5.96 -8.41
N MET A 122 -6.45 6.13 -7.32
CA MET A 122 -6.92 6.47 -5.97
C MET A 122 -6.72 7.95 -5.57
N GLY A 123 -6.19 8.80 -6.45
CA GLY A 123 -5.78 10.15 -6.06
C GLY A 123 -6.92 11.05 -5.59
N HIS A 124 -8.14 10.84 -6.07
CA HIS A 124 -9.34 11.55 -5.62
C HIS A 124 -9.88 11.06 -4.27
N PHE A 125 -9.52 9.85 -3.85
CA PHE A 125 -9.79 9.38 -2.49
C PHE A 125 -8.79 9.99 -1.52
N THR A 126 -7.49 9.84 -1.77
CA THR A 126 -6.46 10.16 -0.78
C THR A 126 -5.23 10.80 -1.41
N GLN A 127 -4.60 11.66 -0.62
CA GLN A 127 -3.27 12.22 -0.91
C GLN A 127 -2.19 11.61 0.00
N GLY A 128 -2.58 10.68 0.89
CA GLY A 128 -1.67 10.07 1.86
C GLY A 128 -0.90 8.90 1.25
N LYS A 129 0.44 8.97 1.30
CA LYS A 129 1.33 7.95 0.75
C LYS A 129 1.04 6.54 1.25
N TYR A 130 0.84 6.36 2.56
CA TYR A 130 0.55 5.05 3.14
C TYR A 130 -0.64 4.33 2.49
N ALA A 131 -1.73 5.05 2.24
CA ALA A 131 -2.93 4.49 1.61
C ALA A 131 -2.70 4.20 0.12
N LEU A 132 -1.94 5.04 -0.58
CA LEU A 132 -1.55 4.83 -1.98
C LEU A 132 -0.59 3.65 -2.14
N ASP A 133 0.41 3.53 -1.27
CA ASP A 133 1.35 2.40 -1.25
C ASP A 133 0.59 1.10 -0.97
N SER A 134 -0.31 1.10 0.02
CA SER A 134 -1.19 -0.04 0.30
C SER A 134 -2.03 -0.42 -0.92
N TRP A 135 -2.62 0.56 -1.62
CA TRP A 135 -3.38 0.31 -2.84
C TRP A 135 -2.53 -0.31 -3.95
N ARG A 136 -1.34 0.25 -4.19
CA ARG A 136 -0.40 -0.24 -5.20
C ARG A 136 0.04 -1.67 -4.91
N ILE A 137 0.32 -1.98 -3.64
CA ILE A 137 0.76 -3.31 -3.23
C ILE A 137 -0.35 -4.34 -3.39
N PHE A 138 -1.58 -4.03 -2.97
CA PHE A 138 -2.61 -5.06 -2.77
C PHE A 138 -3.78 -5.05 -3.77
N CYS A 139 -3.99 -3.97 -4.54
CA CYS A 139 -5.20 -3.81 -5.36
C CYS A 139 -4.94 -3.42 -6.81
N ARG A 140 -3.84 -2.73 -7.11
CA ARG A 140 -3.65 -2.10 -8.42
C ARG A 140 -3.62 -3.11 -9.58
N ASP A 141 -2.93 -4.23 -9.42
CA ASP A 141 -2.82 -5.21 -10.51
C ASP A 141 -4.16 -5.88 -10.85
N GLU A 142 -4.98 -6.16 -9.84
CA GLU A 142 -6.36 -6.64 -10.03
C GLU A 142 -7.24 -5.58 -10.69
N LEU A 143 -7.17 -4.32 -10.23
CA LEU A 143 -7.92 -3.21 -10.84
C LEU A 143 -7.60 -3.07 -12.33
N LEU A 144 -6.32 -3.16 -12.69
CA LEU A 144 -5.85 -3.00 -14.06
C LEU A 144 -6.07 -4.24 -14.93
N GLY A 145 -6.65 -5.31 -14.40
CA GLY A 145 -6.86 -6.56 -15.12
C GLY A 145 -5.55 -7.23 -15.53
N ARG A 146 -4.44 -6.92 -14.86
CA ARG A 146 -3.10 -7.45 -15.16
C ARG A 146 -2.85 -8.79 -14.47
N ALA A 147 -3.51 -9.02 -13.34
CA ALA A 147 -3.44 -10.24 -12.57
C ALA A 147 -4.78 -10.52 -11.84
N GLN A 148 -4.95 -11.75 -11.38
CA GLN A 148 -6.09 -12.19 -10.55
C GLN A 148 -5.88 -11.90 -9.06
N ASP A 149 -4.64 -11.62 -8.66
CA ASP A 149 -4.27 -11.21 -7.31
C ASP A 149 -3.08 -10.25 -7.33
N TRP A 150 -2.77 -9.73 -6.15
CA TRP A 150 -1.62 -8.86 -5.93
C TRP A 150 -0.26 -9.49 -6.27
N ASN A 151 -0.15 -10.83 -6.33
CA ASN A 151 1.12 -11.51 -6.56
C ASN A 151 1.32 -11.97 -8.01
N GLY A 152 0.50 -11.50 -8.94
CA GLY A 152 0.64 -11.81 -10.36
C GLY A 152 0.01 -13.13 -10.79
N LYS A 153 -0.88 -13.72 -9.99
CA LYS A 153 -1.59 -14.95 -10.38
C LYS A 153 -2.34 -14.75 -11.70
N GLY A 154 -2.12 -15.66 -12.65
CA GLY A 154 -2.77 -15.61 -13.96
C GLY A 154 -2.31 -14.47 -14.88
N ALA A 155 -1.24 -13.77 -14.52
CA ALA A 155 -0.66 -12.73 -15.36
C ALA A 155 0.16 -13.31 -16.53
N ALA A 156 0.50 -12.43 -17.48
CA ALA A 156 1.32 -12.79 -18.63
C ALA A 156 2.74 -13.26 -18.22
N PRO A 157 3.44 -14.04 -19.08
CA PRO A 157 4.84 -14.38 -18.85
C PRO A 157 5.69 -13.12 -18.61
N ASN A 158 6.65 -13.20 -17.69
CA ASN A 158 7.52 -12.10 -17.27
C ASN A 158 6.78 -10.90 -16.64
N PHE A 159 5.51 -11.04 -16.26
CA PHE A 159 4.81 -10.02 -15.50
C PHE A 159 5.49 -9.79 -14.15
N GLN A 160 5.75 -8.52 -13.83
CA GLN A 160 6.24 -8.11 -12.53
C GLN A 160 5.10 -7.44 -11.74
N PRO A 161 4.65 -8.03 -10.63
CA PRO A 161 3.65 -7.42 -9.76
C PRO A 161 4.02 -6.00 -9.31
N GLU A 162 3.03 -5.14 -9.15
CA GLU A 162 3.21 -3.74 -8.77
C GLU A 162 3.95 -3.61 -7.44
N TRP A 163 3.69 -4.49 -6.48
CA TRP A 163 4.35 -4.46 -5.16
C TRP A 163 5.88 -4.45 -5.24
N MET A 164 6.45 -5.09 -6.27
CA MET A 164 7.91 -5.13 -6.49
C MET A 164 8.50 -3.78 -6.90
N ARG A 165 7.66 -2.80 -7.25
CA ARG A 165 8.04 -1.43 -7.63
C ARG A 165 7.70 -0.40 -6.56
N VAL A 166 7.08 -0.81 -5.44
CA VAL A 166 6.69 0.09 -4.35
C VAL A 166 7.83 0.25 -3.35
N ARG A 167 8.12 1.49 -2.96
CA ARG A 167 9.12 1.84 -1.92
C ARG A 167 8.46 2.69 -0.83
N PRO A 168 7.75 2.06 0.13
CA PRO A 168 6.96 2.78 1.12
C PRO A 168 7.83 3.46 2.16
N ASP A 169 7.36 4.58 2.69
CA ASP A 169 7.96 5.26 3.85
C ASP A 169 7.51 4.62 5.19
N ASP A 170 6.36 3.94 5.17
CA ASP A 170 5.75 3.31 6.34
C ASP A 170 6.51 2.05 6.79
N LYS A 171 6.80 1.94 8.10
CA LYS A 171 7.59 0.84 8.66
C LYS A 171 6.92 -0.53 8.54
N GLU A 172 5.59 -0.59 8.65
CA GLU A 172 4.84 -1.85 8.59
C GLU A 172 4.77 -2.34 7.14
N LEU A 173 4.57 -1.43 6.18
CA LEU A 173 4.67 -1.77 4.76
C LEU A 173 6.09 -2.18 4.37
N ARG A 174 7.15 -1.56 4.93
CA ARG A 174 8.53 -2.00 4.72
C ARG A 174 8.78 -3.41 5.24
N ALA A 175 8.32 -3.71 6.45
CA ALA A 175 8.40 -5.06 7.02
C ALA A 175 7.64 -6.08 6.16
N CYS A 176 6.43 -5.72 5.72
CA CYS A 176 5.60 -6.54 4.84
C CYS A 176 6.29 -6.84 3.50
N LEU A 177 6.82 -5.81 2.81
CA LEU A 177 7.52 -5.99 1.53
C LEU A 177 8.84 -6.76 1.69
N ARG A 178 9.56 -6.58 2.80
CA ARG A 178 10.75 -7.41 3.10
C ARG A 178 10.39 -8.89 3.17
N TRP A 179 9.34 -9.23 3.91
CA TRP A 179 8.84 -10.60 3.99
C TRP A 179 8.44 -11.15 2.61
N MET A 180 7.77 -10.33 1.78
CA MET A 180 7.39 -10.72 0.42
C MET A 180 8.62 -10.98 -0.46
N TRP A 181 9.62 -10.09 -0.45
CA TRP A 181 10.89 -10.28 -1.18
C TRP A 181 11.66 -11.51 -0.72
N MET A 182 11.64 -11.83 0.58
CA MET A 182 12.30 -13.03 1.10
C MET A 182 11.66 -14.31 0.57
N ARG A 183 10.33 -14.34 0.40
CA ARG A 183 9.64 -15.47 -0.23
C ARG A 183 10.04 -15.65 -1.70
N GLU A 184 10.42 -14.57 -2.36
CA GLU A 184 11.01 -14.58 -3.71
C GLU A 184 12.52 -14.87 -3.71
N GLY A 185 13.13 -15.11 -2.54
CA GLY A 185 14.54 -15.44 -2.40
C GLY A 185 15.49 -14.25 -2.34
N TRP A 186 15.00 -13.06 -1.96
CA TRP A 186 15.79 -11.83 -1.90
C TRP A 186 15.82 -11.18 -0.52
N GLU A 187 17.00 -10.71 -0.10
CA GLU A 187 17.16 -9.67 0.91
C GLU A 187 16.98 -8.31 0.25
N TRP A 188 15.93 -7.59 0.61
CA TRP A 188 15.59 -6.28 0.03
C TRP A 188 15.81 -5.14 1.02
N ASP A 189 16.48 -4.09 0.55
CA ASP A 189 16.64 -2.84 1.28
C ASP A 189 15.53 -1.84 0.88
N PRO A 190 14.64 -1.43 1.81
CA PRO A 190 13.56 -0.50 1.52
C PRO A 190 13.99 0.95 1.26
N VAL A 191 15.21 1.32 1.66
CA VAL A 191 15.74 2.68 1.47
C VAL A 191 16.30 2.82 0.06
N THR A 192 17.17 1.87 -0.33
CA THR A 192 17.86 1.91 -1.63
C THR A 192 17.08 1.19 -2.74
N GLY A 193 16.30 0.17 -2.39
CA GLY A 193 15.68 -0.76 -3.33
C GLY A 193 16.62 -1.89 -3.78
N GLU A 194 17.85 -1.95 -3.25
CA GLU A 194 18.82 -3.00 -3.58
C GLU A 194 18.28 -4.38 -3.17
N LYS A 195 18.54 -5.39 -4.00
CA LYS A 195 18.18 -6.78 -3.75
C LYS A 195 19.43 -7.64 -3.80
N LYS A 196 19.67 -8.40 -2.73
CA LYS A 196 20.73 -9.41 -2.64
C LYS A 196 20.11 -10.78 -2.55
N VAL A 197 20.80 -11.80 -3.04
CA VAL A 197 20.33 -13.18 -2.89
C VAL A 197 20.20 -13.48 -1.39
N LEU A 198 19.05 -14.05 -1.00
CA LEU A 198 18.75 -14.39 0.38
C LEU A 198 19.79 -15.39 0.91
N ARG A 199 20.53 -14.99 1.95
CA ARG A 199 21.55 -15.85 2.57
C ARG A 199 20.89 -17.06 3.22
N GLU A 200 21.60 -18.19 3.19
CA GLU A 200 21.12 -19.46 3.73
C GLU A 200 20.77 -19.37 5.22
N GLU A 201 21.59 -18.64 5.99
CA GLU A 201 21.32 -18.36 7.40
C GLU A 201 19.97 -17.67 7.63
N MET A 202 19.65 -16.64 6.82
CA MET A 202 18.40 -15.91 6.92
C MET A 202 17.21 -16.77 6.49
N ARG A 203 17.39 -17.60 5.44
CA ARG A 203 16.38 -18.58 5.02
C ARG A 203 16.05 -19.55 6.16
N ASN A 204 17.09 -20.12 6.80
CA ASN A 204 16.91 -21.05 7.92
C ASN A 204 16.24 -20.36 9.11
N ALA A 205 16.62 -19.12 9.43
CA ALA A 205 15.98 -18.35 10.51
C ALA A 205 14.48 -18.12 10.26
N VAL A 206 14.07 -17.90 9.01
CA VAL A 206 12.65 -17.76 8.64
C VAL A 206 11.90 -19.07 8.84
N ASP A 207 12.47 -20.17 8.34
CA ASP A 207 11.87 -21.51 8.46
C ASP A 207 11.72 -21.93 9.93
N GLU A 208 12.68 -21.51 10.77
CA GLU A 208 12.70 -21.75 12.21
C GLU A 208 11.93 -20.67 13.03
N ARG A 209 11.30 -19.69 12.38
CA ARG A 209 10.56 -18.58 13.03
C ARG A 209 11.39 -17.73 14.00
N ARG A 210 12.69 -17.60 13.74
CA ARG A 210 13.66 -16.81 14.51
C ARG A 210 13.91 -15.42 13.94
N VAL A 211 12.85 -14.76 13.46
CA VAL A 211 12.96 -13.46 12.78
C VAL A 211 12.03 -12.43 13.43
N GLU A 212 12.61 -11.30 13.80
CA GLU A 212 11.89 -10.12 14.30
C GLU A 212 12.15 -8.89 13.42
N TYR A 213 11.29 -7.88 13.56
CA TYR A 213 11.41 -6.61 12.87
C TYR A 213 11.76 -5.50 13.87
N ASP A 214 12.78 -4.71 13.57
CA ASP A 214 13.18 -3.54 14.36
C ASP A 214 12.24 -2.34 14.14
N GLU A 215 12.52 -1.22 14.80
CA GLU A 215 11.70 0.00 14.73
C GLU A 215 11.61 0.64 13.34
N VAL A 216 12.55 0.33 12.44
CA VAL A 216 12.57 0.78 11.03
C VAL A 216 12.12 -0.33 10.07
N GLY A 217 11.57 -1.42 10.62
CA GLY A 217 11.09 -2.61 9.91
C GLY A 217 12.20 -3.54 9.42
N GLY A 218 13.44 -3.33 9.85
CA GLY A 218 14.62 -4.12 9.51
C GLY A 218 14.58 -5.50 10.14
N LEU A 219 15.13 -6.50 9.44
CA LEU A 219 15.15 -7.88 9.90
C LEU A 219 16.24 -8.10 10.93
N LYS A 220 15.88 -8.71 12.05
CA LYS A 220 16.79 -9.16 13.09
C LYS A 220 16.56 -10.65 13.33
N ILE A 221 17.64 -11.45 13.20
CA ILE A 221 17.62 -12.83 13.63
C ILE A 221 17.68 -12.86 15.16
N VAL A 222 16.82 -13.64 15.79
CA VAL A 222 16.80 -13.86 17.24
C VAL A 222 17.31 -15.25 17.59
N ASP A 223 17.87 -15.39 18.79
CA ASP A 223 18.49 -16.64 19.25
C ASP A 223 17.44 -17.72 19.55
N GLU A 224 16.24 -17.34 20.00
CA GLU A 224 15.13 -18.26 20.30
C GLU A 224 13.88 -17.92 19.47
N PRO A 225 13.10 -18.92 19.02
CA PRO A 225 11.84 -18.69 18.29
C PRO A 225 10.80 -18.02 19.20
N ARG A 226 9.93 -17.18 18.61
CA ARG A 226 8.84 -16.50 19.38
C ARG A 226 7.96 -17.55 20.08
N SER A 227 7.83 -17.42 21.39
CA SER A 227 6.84 -18.16 22.20
C SER A 227 5.44 -17.70 21.81
N GLU A 228 4.49 -18.64 21.70
CA GLU A 228 3.09 -18.39 21.31
C GLU A 228 2.34 -17.45 22.26
#